data_AF-A0A9Q0YAE6-F1
#
_entry.id   AF-A0A9Q0YAE6-F1
#
_cell.length_a   1.000
_cell.length_b   1.000
_cell.length_c   1.000
_cell.angle_alpha   90.00
_cell.angle_beta   90.00
_cell.angle_gamma   90.00
#
_symmetry.space_group_name_H-M   'P 1'
#
loop_
_entity.id
_entity.type
_entity.pdbx_description
1 polymer ?
#
loop_
_entity_poly.entity_id
_entity_poly.type
_entity_poly.pdbx_seq_one_letter_code
_entity_poly.pdbx_strand_id
1 'polypeptide(L)'
;METPSLHLIHRLDKETTGVMMLARSKVTARELHQLFFQRKVQKKYWVVTVGVPEPMEGIIDIPLIDKTIAGKNKMVVKPELGSLYQDVTGPSKKQTGSHTAITNFRVISHGGGAALVELIPETGKTTYN
;
A
#
# COMPACT_ATOMS: atom_id res chain seq x y z
N MET A 1 0.82 -34.08 20.07
CA MET A 1 1.75 -32.94 19.91
C MET A 1 0.92 -31.68 19.85
N GLU A 2 1.17 -30.70 20.73
CA GLU A 2 0.54 -29.38 20.61
C GLU A 2 1.11 -28.65 19.38
N THR A 3 0.23 -28.09 18.55
CA THR A 3 0.64 -27.25 17.44
C THR A 3 1.08 -25.88 17.95
N PRO A 4 2.29 -25.39 17.60
CA PRO A 4 2.75 -24.09 18.05
C PRO A 4 1.87 -22.98 17.46
N SER A 5 1.43 -22.06 18.32
CA SER A 5 0.63 -20.90 17.89
C SER A 5 1.49 -19.92 17.07
N LEU A 6 1.09 -19.68 15.83
CA LEU A 6 1.70 -18.69 14.93
C LEU A 6 0.96 -17.36 15.02
N HIS A 7 1.72 -16.27 15.02
CA HIS A 7 1.20 -14.91 15.13
C HIS A 7 1.47 -14.14 13.85
N LEU A 8 0.43 -13.54 13.27
CA LEU A 8 0.54 -12.72 12.07
C LEU A 8 1.22 -11.39 12.38
N ILE A 9 2.30 -11.07 11.68
CA ILE A 9 3.07 -9.84 11.92
C ILE A 9 2.60 -8.67 11.06
N HIS A 10 2.29 -8.96 9.80
CA HIS A 10 1.73 -8.01 8.86
C HIS A 10 0.81 -8.77 7.90
N ARG A 11 -0.02 -8.02 7.19
CA ARG A 11 -0.84 -8.58 6.11
C ARG A 11 -0.14 -8.47 4.76
N LEU A 12 -0.57 -9.31 3.85
CA LEU A 12 -0.34 -9.22 2.41
C LEU A 12 -1.72 -9.27 1.76
N ASP A 13 -1.99 -8.41 0.79
CA ASP A 13 -3.31 -8.41 0.16
C ASP A 13 -3.50 -9.67 -0.69
N LYS A 14 -4.77 -10.07 -0.87
CA LYS A 14 -5.13 -11.36 -1.48
C LYS A 14 -4.46 -11.60 -2.85
N GLU A 15 -4.31 -10.56 -3.65
CA GLU A 15 -3.74 -10.63 -4.99
C GLU A 15 -2.24 -10.31 -5.02
N THR A 16 -1.62 -10.04 -3.86
CA THR A 16 -0.19 -9.78 -3.74
C THR A 16 0.53 -11.07 -3.32
N THR A 17 1.57 -11.43 -4.05
CA THR A 17 2.48 -12.52 -3.69
C THR A 17 3.69 -11.99 -2.93
N GLY A 18 4.43 -12.87 -2.26
CA GLY A 18 5.73 -12.55 -1.69
C GLY A 18 5.87 -12.89 -0.21
N VAL A 19 6.70 -12.10 0.48
CA VAL A 19 7.14 -12.39 1.85
C VAL A 19 6.02 -12.10 2.85
N MET A 20 5.71 -13.09 3.68
CA MET A 20 4.77 -13.00 4.79
C MET A 20 5.45 -13.46 6.07
N MET A 21 5.47 -12.59 7.09
CA MET A 21 6.16 -12.86 8.35
C MET A 21 5.20 -13.38 9.42
N LEU A 22 5.58 -14.50 10.05
CA LEU A 22 4.89 -15.12 11.18
C LEU A 22 5.85 -15.27 12.36
N ALA A 23 5.39 -14.99 13.58
CA ALA A 23 6.17 -15.25 14.79
C ALA A 23 5.68 -16.51 15.53
N ARG A 24 6.63 -17.31 16.02
CA ARG A 24 6.36 -18.52 16.82
C ARG A 24 6.12 -18.24 18.30
N SER A 25 6.41 -17.02 18.78
CA SER A 25 6.22 -16.63 20.18
C SER A 25 5.51 -15.29 20.28
N LYS A 26 4.77 -15.09 21.39
CA LYS A 26 4.10 -13.81 21.69
C LYS A 26 5.09 -12.66 21.90
N VAL A 27 6.27 -12.94 22.45
CA VAL A 27 7.30 -11.93 22.71
C VAL A 27 7.83 -11.40 21.37
N THR A 28 8.27 -12.30 20.49
CA THR A 28 8.76 -11.93 19.15
C THR A 28 7.66 -11.25 18.33
N ALA A 29 6.40 -11.68 18.45
CA ALA A 29 5.29 -11.01 17.77
C ALA A 29 5.15 -9.54 18.16
N ARG A 30 5.23 -9.24 19.46
CA ARG A 30 5.16 -7.87 19.98
C ARG A 30 6.31 -7.00 19.49
N GLU A 31 7.53 -7.52 19.53
CA GLU A 31 8.73 -6.82 19.04
C GLU A 31 8.64 -6.51 17.54
N LEU A 32 8.24 -7.50 16.74
CA LEU A 32 8.09 -7.31 15.30
C LEU A 32 6.96 -6.32 14.98
N HIS A 33 5.80 -6.42 15.64
CA HIS A 33 4.73 -5.42 15.50
C HIS A 33 5.22 -4.01 15.80
N GLN A 34 6.04 -3.84 16.85
CA GLN A 34 6.63 -2.56 17.20
C GLN A 34 7.58 -2.04 16.10
N LEU A 35 8.39 -2.91 15.48
CA LEU A 35 9.25 -2.51 14.36
C LEU A 35 8.45 -2.04 13.14
N PHE A 36 7.35 -2.72 12.80
CA PHE A 36 6.44 -2.30 11.74
C PHE A 36 5.76 -0.96 12.07
N PHE A 37 5.27 -0.80 13.30
CA PHE A 37 4.65 0.44 13.77
C PHE A 37 5.62 1.63 13.74
N GLN A 38 6.87 1.40 14.17
CA GLN A 38 7.95 2.40 14.16
C GLN A 38 8.55 2.63 12.75
N ARG A 39 8.05 1.95 11.71
CA ARG A 39 8.56 2.03 10.32
C ARG A 39 10.04 1.68 10.20
N LYS A 40 10.54 0.80 11.06
CA LYS A 40 11.92 0.27 11.01
C LYS A 40 12.10 -0.90 10.05
N VAL A 41 10.99 -1.42 9.51
CA VAL A 41 11.00 -2.47 8.51
C VAL A 41 10.89 -1.85 7.12
N GLN A 42 11.93 -1.99 6.31
CA GLN A 42 11.88 -1.63 4.90
C GLN A 42 11.19 -2.74 4.11
N LYS A 43 10.14 -2.37 3.35
CA LYS A 43 9.44 -3.27 2.44
C LYS A 43 9.81 -2.90 1.01
N LYS A 44 9.95 -3.90 0.16
CA LYS A 44 10.25 -3.74 -1.26
C LYS A 44 9.31 -4.65 -2.05
N TYR A 45 8.64 -4.07 -3.03
CA TYR A 45 7.75 -4.79 -3.93
C TYR A 45 8.23 -4.59 -5.36
N TRP A 46 8.03 -5.61 -6.19
CA TRP A 46 8.18 -5.51 -7.63
C TRP A 46 6.80 -5.62 -8.27
N VAL A 47 6.53 -4.73 -9.21
CA VAL A 47 5.27 -4.68 -9.94
C VAL A 47 5.55 -4.57 -11.42
N VAL A 48 4.61 -5.07 -12.24
CA VAL A 48 4.60 -4.79 -13.67
C VAL A 48 3.53 -3.75 -13.94
N THR A 49 3.89 -2.64 -14.59
CA THR A 49 2.95 -1.58 -14.97
C THR A 49 2.58 -1.68 -16.45
N VAL A 50 1.36 -1.25 -16.77
CA VAL A 50 1.01 -0.83 -18.13
C VAL A 50 1.63 0.55 -18.37
N GLY A 51 2.36 0.71 -19.47
CA GLY A 51 3.19 1.88 -19.72
C GLY A 51 4.49 1.87 -18.91
N VAL A 52 5.33 2.86 -19.20
CA VAL A 52 6.58 3.12 -18.47
C VAL A 52 6.38 4.39 -17.64
N PRO A 53 6.54 4.33 -16.31
CA PRO A 53 6.49 5.54 -15.48
C PRO A 53 7.49 6.60 -15.94
N GLU A 54 7.02 7.85 -16.02
CA GLU A 54 7.84 9.02 -16.30
C GLU A 54 7.62 10.07 -15.20
N PRO A 55 8.68 10.50 -14.48
CA PRO A 55 10.08 10.06 -14.59
C PRO A 55 10.27 8.58 -14.19
N MET A 56 11.38 7.97 -14.59
CA MET A 56 11.69 6.55 -14.31
C MET A 56 11.98 6.25 -12.84
N GLU A 57 12.22 7.26 -12.01
CA GLU A 57 12.32 7.13 -10.57
C GLU A 57 11.73 8.37 -9.90
N GLY A 58 11.28 8.22 -8.67
CA GLY A 58 10.72 9.33 -7.92
C GLY A 58 9.91 8.89 -6.70
N ILE A 59 9.11 9.82 -6.20
CA ILE A 59 8.28 9.65 -5.02
C ILE A 59 6.82 9.89 -5.40
N ILE A 60 5.95 8.96 -5.03
CA ILE A 60 4.50 9.13 -5.05
C ILE A 60 4.10 9.50 -3.63
N ASP A 61 3.74 10.76 -3.40
CA ASP A 61 3.42 11.33 -2.08
C ASP A 61 1.98 11.85 -1.97
N ILE A 62 1.10 11.40 -2.86
CA ILE A 62 -0.29 11.84 -2.91
C ILE A 62 -1.09 11.18 -1.76
N PRO A 63 -1.70 11.96 -0.85
CA PRO A 63 -2.46 11.42 0.27
C PRO A 63 -3.61 10.50 -0.15
N LEU A 64 -3.97 9.56 0.73
CA LEU A 64 -5.12 8.68 0.54
C LEU A 64 -6.25 9.04 1.51
N ILE A 65 -7.50 8.78 1.12
CA ILE A 65 -8.69 8.94 1.94
C ILE A 65 -9.54 7.67 1.91
N ASP A 66 -10.26 7.41 3.00
CA ASP A 66 -11.27 6.35 3.07
C ASP A 66 -12.59 6.84 2.45
N LYS A 67 -13.14 6.10 1.48
CA LYS A 67 -14.43 6.38 0.86
C LYS A 67 -15.27 5.12 0.78
N THR A 68 -16.54 5.20 1.17
CA THR A 68 -17.50 4.11 0.95
C THR A 68 -18.08 4.21 -0.46
N ILE A 69 -17.83 3.21 -1.30
CA ILE A 69 -18.29 3.12 -2.68
C ILE A 69 -19.03 1.79 -2.85
N ALA A 70 -20.30 1.83 -3.26
CA ALA A 70 -21.16 0.65 -3.39
C ALA A 70 -21.17 -0.23 -2.12
N GLY A 71 -21.27 0.40 -0.94
CA GLY A 71 -21.31 -0.29 0.35
C GLY A 71 -19.98 -0.88 0.83
N LYS A 72 -18.86 -0.65 0.10
CA LYS A 72 -17.52 -1.12 0.47
C LYS A 72 -16.60 0.06 0.76
N ASN A 73 -15.80 -0.03 1.83
CA ASN A 73 -14.75 0.94 2.10
C ASN A 73 -13.58 0.73 1.14
N LYS A 74 -13.15 1.81 0.48
CA LYS A 74 -12.03 1.84 -0.47
C LYS A 74 -11.09 3.00 -0.14
N MET A 75 -9.79 2.76 -0.29
CA MET A 75 -8.79 3.83 -0.30
C MET A 75 -8.79 4.50 -1.68
N VAL A 76 -8.89 5.83 -1.71
CA VAL A 76 -8.79 6.62 -2.94
C VAL A 76 -7.81 7.78 -2.76
N VAL A 77 -7.24 8.27 -3.86
CA VAL A 77 -6.24 9.35 -3.87
C VAL A 77 -6.89 10.72 -3.63
N LYS A 78 -6.21 11.62 -2.90
CA LYS A 78 -6.60 13.03 -2.65
C LYS A 78 -5.48 13.99 -3.11
N PRO A 79 -5.74 15.05 -3.90
CA PRO A 79 -7.03 15.56 -4.32
C PRO A 79 -7.66 14.65 -5.38
N GLU A 80 -8.99 14.65 -5.45
CA GLU A 80 -9.71 14.10 -6.60
C GLU A 80 -9.00 14.63 -7.85
N LEU A 81 -8.39 13.73 -8.64
CA LEU A 81 -7.64 14.10 -9.84
C LEU A 81 -8.51 15.06 -10.66
N GLY A 82 -8.11 16.32 -10.74
CA GLY A 82 -8.95 17.39 -11.26
C GLY A 82 -9.46 17.10 -12.67
N SER A 83 -10.76 17.34 -12.88
CA SER A 83 -11.50 17.46 -14.15
C SER A 83 -11.46 16.34 -15.20
N LEU A 84 -10.46 15.45 -15.25
CA LEU A 84 -10.37 14.39 -16.27
C LEU A 84 -11.17 13.12 -15.95
N TYR A 85 -11.68 12.99 -14.72
CA TYR A 85 -12.43 11.82 -14.23
C TYR A 85 -13.71 12.21 -13.48
N GLN A 86 -14.31 13.35 -13.84
CA GLN A 86 -15.42 13.94 -13.09
C GLN A 86 -16.78 13.26 -13.34
N ASP A 87 -16.93 12.51 -14.43
CA ASP A 87 -18.21 11.91 -14.85
C ASP A 87 -18.68 10.71 -14.00
N VAL A 88 -17.91 10.29 -13.00
CA VAL A 88 -18.23 9.10 -12.18
C VAL A 88 -18.58 9.38 -10.73
N THR A 89 -18.47 10.62 -10.23
CA THR A 89 -18.75 10.89 -8.81
C THR A 89 -19.48 12.19 -8.57
N GLY A 90 -20.73 12.06 -8.09
CA GLY A 90 -21.55 13.18 -7.59
C GLY A 90 -20.95 13.89 -6.36
N PRO A 91 -21.65 14.92 -5.83
CA PRO A 91 -21.06 15.97 -4.99
C PRO A 91 -20.48 15.46 -3.66
N SER A 92 -19.18 15.72 -3.42
CA SER A 92 -18.44 15.32 -2.21
C SER A 92 -18.67 16.31 -1.04
N LYS A 93 -19.22 15.82 0.09
CA LYS A 93 -19.24 16.52 1.41
C LYS A 93 -17.82 16.63 2.00
N LYS A 94 -17.58 17.62 2.90
CA LYS A 94 -16.36 17.80 3.72
C LYS A 94 -15.87 16.44 4.28
N GLN A 95 -14.70 15.97 3.83
CA GLN A 95 -14.13 14.66 4.21
C GLN A 95 -13.02 14.79 5.25
N THR A 96 -13.30 14.35 6.47
CA THR A 96 -12.36 14.03 7.55
C THR A 96 -11.60 12.73 7.20
N GLY A 97 -10.30 12.62 7.47
CA GLY A 97 -9.56 11.34 7.34
C GLY A 97 -8.56 11.21 6.19
N SER A 98 -7.74 12.25 5.94
CA SER A 98 -6.61 12.15 5.01
C SER A 98 -5.44 11.42 5.66
N HIS A 99 -4.89 10.44 4.96
CA HIS A 99 -3.74 9.64 5.38
C HIS A 99 -2.54 9.95 4.49
N THR A 100 -1.40 10.27 5.11
CA THR A 100 -0.14 10.38 4.38
C THR A 100 0.21 9.04 3.75
N ALA A 101 0.50 9.05 2.45
CA ALA A 101 0.95 7.90 1.70
C ALA A 101 2.19 8.30 0.90
N ILE A 102 3.32 7.66 1.18
CA ILE A 102 4.61 7.91 0.53
C ILE A 102 5.16 6.58 0.05
N THR A 103 5.47 6.52 -1.25
CA THR A 103 6.08 5.37 -1.92
C THR A 103 7.18 5.85 -2.86
N ASN A 104 8.41 5.42 -2.62
CA ASN A 104 9.48 5.59 -3.60
C ASN A 104 9.31 4.55 -4.71
N PHE A 105 9.59 4.92 -5.94
CA PHE A 105 9.59 3.99 -7.06
C PHE A 105 10.82 4.15 -7.95
N ARG A 106 11.17 3.08 -8.65
CA ARG A 106 12.21 3.07 -9.68
C ARG A 106 11.91 2.00 -10.74
N VAL A 107 11.93 2.39 -12.01
CA VAL A 107 11.87 1.48 -13.15
C VAL A 107 13.17 0.68 -13.22
N ILE A 108 13.07 -0.63 -13.18
CA ILE A 108 14.19 -1.58 -13.23
C ILE A 108 14.45 -2.04 -14.66
N SER A 109 13.38 -2.25 -15.43
CA SER A 109 13.43 -2.63 -16.84
C SER A 109 12.12 -2.24 -17.51
N HIS A 110 12.13 -2.01 -18.82
CA HIS A 110 10.92 -1.70 -19.58
C HIS A 110 11.03 -2.18 -21.03
N GLY A 111 9.88 -2.43 -21.65
CA GLY A 111 9.78 -2.91 -23.02
C GLY A 111 8.35 -3.30 -23.36
N GLY A 112 8.00 -3.29 -24.64
CA GLY A 112 6.68 -3.73 -25.11
C GLY A 112 5.49 -2.96 -24.50
N GLY A 113 5.69 -1.70 -24.10
CA GLY A 113 4.65 -0.88 -23.46
C GLY A 113 4.38 -1.23 -21.99
N ALA A 114 5.31 -1.90 -21.31
CA ALA A 114 5.24 -2.21 -19.89
C ALA A 114 6.58 -1.93 -19.19
N ALA A 115 6.56 -1.86 -17.86
CA ALA A 115 7.77 -1.73 -17.05
C ALA A 115 7.73 -2.62 -15.80
N LEU A 116 8.88 -3.19 -15.44
CA LEU A 116 9.15 -3.74 -14.12
C LEU A 116 9.59 -2.60 -13.21
N VAL A 117 8.86 -2.38 -12.12
CA VAL A 117 9.07 -1.25 -11.21
C VAL A 117 9.28 -1.77 -9.80
N GLU A 118 10.32 -1.28 -9.14
CA GLU A 118 10.56 -1.46 -7.72
C GLU A 118 9.82 -0.37 -6.93
N LEU A 119 9.07 -0.78 -5.90
CA LEU A 119 8.33 0.10 -5.00
C LEU A 119 8.83 -0.08 -3.56
N ILE A 120 9.11 1.03 -2.87
CA ILE A 120 9.51 1.06 -1.46
C ILE A 120 8.51 1.96 -0.70
N PRO A 121 7.44 1.38 -0.12
CA PRO A 121 6.47 2.14 0.65
C PRO A 121 7.03 2.50 2.03
N GLU A 122 7.20 3.79 2.28
CA GLU A 122 7.63 4.34 3.59
C GLU A 122 6.46 4.36 4.59
N THR A 123 5.26 4.53 4.06
CA THR A 123 4.02 4.46 4.82
C THR A 123 3.32 3.12 4.59
N GLY A 124 2.40 2.76 5.48
CA GLY A 124 1.54 1.59 5.28
C GLY A 124 0.23 1.79 6.00
N LYS A 125 -0.86 1.93 5.26
CA LYS A 125 -2.21 1.85 5.81
C LYS A 125 -2.69 0.41 5.65
N THR A 126 -2.76 -0.29 6.77
CA THR A 126 -3.54 -1.52 6.88
C THR A 126 -4.99 -1.10 7.05
N THR A 127 -5.88 -1.45 6.12
CA THR A 127 -7.32 -1.41 6.37
C THR A 127 -7.59 -2.39 7.52
N TYR A 128 -7.71 -1.89 8.75
CA TYR A 128 -8.29 -2.67 9.82
C TYR A 128 -9.78 -2.76 9.51
N ASN A 129 -10.25 -3.97 9.21
CA ASN A 129 -11.65 -4.32 9.35
C ASN A 129 -11.86 -4.88 10.75
#